data_AF-A0A816GB16-F1
#
_entry.id   AF-A0A816GB16-F1
#
_cell.length_a   1.000
_cell.length_b   1.000
_cell.length_c   1.000
_cell.angle_alpha   90.00
_cell.angle_beta   90.00
_cell.angle_gamma   90.00
#
_symmetry.space_group_name_H-M   'P 1'
#
loop_
_entity.id
_entity.type
_entity.pdbx_description
1 polymer ?
#
loop_
_entity_poly.entity_id
_entity_poly.type
_entity_poly.pdbx_seq_one_letter_code
_entity_poly.pdbx_strand_id
1 'polypeptide(L)'
;LQFRIQVYLQPGKAYVLVATTHRHQITGDFTILGVGPAFASLTPIVPPTSRPITTEASTPGYSASFMGELSASSLIFYRPQSIFDSYYYFEAIQVTVPINGTYFFRSNSSIDTRGYFYENSFDPSNATVNLIADNDDSGGSSQFLIQVKIQAGKVYILVATTHRVQVMGKYSILASGPALATLTSFTPSTSRPITMPSTTISIPSSIGGSLSSSSLTFSRPGDSTQRRFYFQTFQATVSTAGTYTFRSNSSIDTRGYFYNNTFSPYNVTANLITDNDDGGGSLQFRIEVYLRVGQPYILVVTTHRENVTGDFIVITGGPAAVNLVAIIPPTTTSTTTVTTIPSLLSYYLNALLPISPILYRPNGDSKGYYYHAMDITVFTSATYSFSVTSSIGTMSYLFDTSFDPSNLSTNLISMDDNSLANREVRMGVSLQSGRKYILVVTNVQPSITGMFWVSVHGPNTVFITSIMPSTALRNAV
;
A
#
# COMPACT_ATOMS: atom_id res chain seq x y z
N LEU A 1 -31.57 28.01 -9.02
CA LEU A 1 -31.26 29.27 -8.30
C LEU A 1 -31.27 30.40 -9.33
N GLN A 2 -31.97 31.50 -9.05
CA GLN A 2 -32.00 32.67 -9.93
C GLN A 2 -31.38 33.84 -9.18
N PHE A 3 -30.48 34.57 -9.82
CA PHE A 3 -29.97 35.83 -9.30
C PHE A 3 -30.17 36.93 -10.35
N ARG A 4 -30.35 38.17 -9.88
CA ARG A 4 -30.58 39.34 -10.73
C ARG A 4 -29.45 40.34 -10.50
N ILE A 5 -28.82 40.79 -11.58
CA ILE A 5 -27.85 41.88 -11.57
C ILE A 5 -28.46 43.04 -12.36
N GLN A 6 -28.45 44.23 -11.76
CA GLN A 6 -28.85 45.47 -12.42
C GLN A 6 -27.61 46.35 -12.55
N VAL A 7 -27.21 46.62 -13.79
CA VAL A 7 -26.02 47.42 -14.12
C VAL A 7 -26.38 48.47 -15.16
N TYR A 8 -25.78 49.65 -15.05
CA TYR A 8 -25.90 50.70 -16.05
C TYR A 8 -24.77 50.54 -17.08
N LEU A 9 -25.13 50.27 -18.33
CA LEU A 9 -24.18 50.10 -19.43
C LEU A 9 -24.17 51.35 -20.31
N GLN A 10 -22.98 51.84 -20.65
CA GLN A 10 -22.83 53.00 -21.53
C GLN A 10 -22.87 52.56 -23.01
N PRO A 11 -23.56 53.30 -23.89
CA PRO A 11 -23.56 53.01 -25.33
C PRO A 11 -22.14 52.97 -25.92
N GLY A 12 -21.88 52.01 -26.80
CA GLY A 12 -20.60 51.86 -27.51
C GLY A 12 -19.45 51.26 -26.68
N LYS A 13 -19.70 50.81 -25.45
CA LYS A 13 -18.70 50.13 -24.62
C LYS A 13 -19.00 48.62 -24.54
N ALA A 14 -17.94 47.81 -24.56
CA ALA A 14 -18.03 46.37 -24.36
C ALA A 14 -17.87 46.04 -22.87
N TYR A 15 -18.65 45.07 -22.40
CA TYR A 15 -18.67 44.61 -21.02
C TYR A 15 -18.58 43.09 -20.98
N VAL A 16 -17.96 42.53 -19.95
CA VAL A 16 -17.81 41.08 -19.76
C VAL A 16 -18.63 40.65 -18.54
N LEU A 17 -19.52 39.69 -18.74
CA LEU A 17 -20.25 39.02 -17.66
C LEU A 17 -19.60 37.65 -17.42
N VAL A 18 -19.15 37.42 -16.18
CA VAL A 18 -18.56 36.14 -15.75
C VAL A 18 -19.53 35.46 -14.79
N ALA A 19 -19.97 34.25 -15.13
CA ALA A 19 -20.77 33.39 -14.25
C ALA A 19 -19.90 32.24 -13.74
N THR A 20 -19.82 32.06 -12.43
CA THR A 20 -19.04 31.00 -11.78
C THR A 20 -19.89 30.22 -10.78
N THR A 21 -19.45 29.02 -10.43
CA THR A 21 -20.05 28.22 -9.35
C THR A 21 -19.32 28.48 -8.03
N HIS A 22 -20.04 28.44 -6.91
CA HIS A 22 -19.47 28.65 -5.58
C HIS A 22 -18.64 27.47 -5.06
N ARG A 23 -18.64 26.33 -5.75
CA ARG A 23 -17.89 25.11 -5.41
C ARG A 23 -17.02 24.69 -6.59
N HIS A 24 -15.83 24.20 -6.27
CA HIS A 24 -14.89 23.68 -7.25
C HIS A 24 -15.49 22.48 -8.00
N GLN A 25 -15.27 22.40 -9.32
CA GLN A 25 -15.59 21.25 -10.19
C GLN A 25 -17.07 20.87 -10.38
N ILE A 26 -18.02 21.79 -10.16
CA ILE A 26 -19.43 21.56 -10.55
C ILE A 26 -19.68 22.17 -11.93
N THR A 27 -20.20 21.36 -12.85
CA THR A 27 -20.69 21.78 -14.18
C THR A 27 -22.22 21.75 -14.20
N GLY A 28 -22.83 22.58 -15.06
CA GLY A 28 -24.27 22.60 -15.26
C GLY A 28 -24.68 23.66 -16.28
N ASP A 29 -25.81 23.42 -16.93
CA ASP A 29 -26.36 24.37 -17.91
C ASP A 29 -26.98 25.58 -17.21
N PHE A 30 -26.86 26.73 -17.84
CA PHE A 30 -27.51 27.97 -17.38
C PHE A 30 -27.94 28.82 -18.57
N THR A 31 -28.90 29.71 -18.32
CA THR A 31 -29.40 30.67 -19.31
C THR A 31 -29.24 32.07 -18.78
N ILE A 32 -28.75 32.98 -19.62
CA ILE A 32 -28.66 34.42 -19.31
C ILE A 32 -29.73 35.14 -20.13
N LEU A 33 -30.58 35.92 -19.45
CA LEU A 33 -31.57 36.79 -20.08
C LEU A 33 -31.23 38.25 -19.79
N GLY A 34 -30.91 39.01 -20.84
CA GLY A 34 -30.75 40.47 -20.75
C GLY A 34 -32.06 41.17 -21.10
N VAL A 35 -32.49 42.13 -20.26
CA VAL A 35 -33.67 42.98 -20.51
C VAL A 35 -33.27 44.44 -20.36
N GLY A 36 -33.51 45.26 -21.37
CA GLY A 36 -33.17 46.68 -21.35
C GLY A 36 -33.86 47.48 -22.44
N PRO A 37 -33.83 48.83 -22.35
CA PRO A 37 -34.52 49.72 -23.29
C PRO A 37 -33.85 49.80 -24.68
N ALA A 38 -32.67 49.21 -24.85
CA ALA A 38 -31.95 49.13 -26.12
C ALA A 38 -31.39 47.71 -26.34
N PHE A 39 -31.26 47.29 -27.60
CA PHE A 39 -30.74 45.96 -27.96
C PHE A 39 -29.31 45.77 -27.46
N ALA A 40 -29.11 44.79 -26.58
CA ALA A 40 -27.79 44.29 -26.20
C ALA A 40 -27.60 42.91 -26.82
N SER A 41 -26.50 42.71 -27.57
CA SER A 41 -26.12 41.39 -28.06
C SER A 41 -25.25 40.69 -27.03
N LEU A 42 -25.58 39.44 -26.69
CA LEU A 42 -24.73 38.58 -25.89
C LEU A 42 -24.00 37.62 -26.82
N THR A 43 -22.70 37.82 -26.97
CA THR A 43 -21.84 36.92 -27.74
C THR A 43 -20.98 36.11 -26.77
N PRO A 44 -21.01 34.76 -26.81
CA PRO A 44 -20.11 33.95 -26.02
C PRO A 44 -18.66 34.28 -26.36
N ILE A 45 -17.87 34.69 -25.37
CA ILE A 45 -16.43 34.89 -25.51
C ILE A 45 -15.75 33.64 -24.97
N VAL A 46 -15.11 32.86 -25.84
CA VAL A 46 -14.14 31.84 -25.41
C VAL A 46 -12.90 32.61 -24.97
N PRO A 47 -12.50 32.56 -23.68
CA PRO A 47 -11.29 33.24 -23.26
C PRO A 47 -10.11 32.76 -24.11
N PRO A 48 -9.28 33.65 -24.67
CA PRO A 48 -8.05 33.21 -25.31
C PRO A 48 -7.23 32.43 -24.28
N THR A 49 -6.93 31.17 -24.57
CA THR A 49 -6.04 30.32 -23.78
C THR A 49 -4.59 30.75 -23.98
N SER A 50 -4.30 32.00 -23.69
CA SER A 50 -2.96 32.54 -23.49
C SER A 50 -3.08 34.05 -23.25
N ARG A 51 -2.53 34.47 -22.11
CA ARG A 51 -2.26 35.87 -21.80
C ARG A 51 -1.31 36.41 -22.90
N PRO A 52 -1.53 37.61 -23.46
CA PRO A 52 -0.54 38.23 -24.33
C PRO A 52 0.68 38.55 -23.48
N ILE A 53 1.78 37.88 -23.76
CA ILE A 53 3.10 38.23 -23.26
C ILE A 53 3.47 39.54 -23.93
N THR A 54 3.68 40.57 -23.11
CA THR A 54 4.31 41.82 -23.53
C THR A 54 5.63 41.51 -24.22
N THR A 55 5.76 42.04 -25.42
CA THR A 55 6.88 41.93 -26.35
C THR A 55 8.24 42.12 -25.69
N GLU A 56 8.90 41.00 -25.37
CA GLU A 56 10.34 40.85 -25.61
C GLU A 56 10.51 40.04 -26.90
N ALA A 57 11.48 40.45 -27.71
CA ALA A 57 11.70 40.00 -29.08
C ALA A 57 11.49 38.49 -29.28
N SER A 58 10.54 38.15 -30.15
CA SER A 58 10.35 36.79 -30.65
C SER A 58 11.57 36.38 -31.48
N THR A 59 12.55 35.76 -30.83
CA THR A 59 13.39 34.79 -31.51
C THR A 59 12.49 33.66 -32.01
N PRO A 60 12.63 33.18 -33.26
CA PRO A 60 11.82 32.09 -33.78
C PRO A 60 12.00 30.87 -32.87
N GLY A 61 10.97 30.54 -32.09
CA GLY A 61 10.98 29.36 -31.24
C GLY A 61 10.87 28.14 -32.13
N TYR A 62 11.97 27.40 -32.28
CA TYR A 62 11.94 26.11 -32.95
C TYR A 62 11.17 25.13 -32.07
N SER A 63 10.39 24.24 -32.68
CA SER A 63 9.67 23.21 -31.96
C SER A 63 9.85 21.83 -32.58
N ALA A 64 9.98 20.82 -31.72
CA ALA A 64 10.02 19.41 -32.06
C ALA A 64 8.92 18.67 -31.31
N SER A 65 8.31 17.67 -31.94
CA SER A 65 7.28 16.85 -31.33
C SER A 65 7.75 15.40 -31.20
N PHE A 66 7.43 14.78 -30.08
CA PHE A 66 7.57 13.33 -29.85
C PHE A 66 6.20 12.73 -29.54
N MET A 67 5.93 11.54 -30.07
CA MET A 67 4.69 10.78 -29.80
C MET A 67 5.06 9.49 -29.08
N GLY A 68 4.38 9.19 -27.98
CA GLY A 68 4.63 7.99 -27.17
C GLY A 68 3.35 7.32 -26.69
N GLU A 69 3.50 6.11 -26.16
CA GLU A 69 2.41 5.33 -25.59
C GLU A 69 2.88 4.55 -24.36
N LEU A 70 2.28 4.84 -23.21
CA LEU A 70 2.48 4.04 -22.01
C LEU A 70 1.52 2.86 -22.06
N SER A 71 2.06 1.64 -22.00
CA SER A 71 1.33 0.38 -22.11
C SER A 71 1.84 -0.62 -21.09
N ALA A 72 1.19 -1.79 -20.99
CA ALA A 72 1.62 -2.85 -20.09
C ALA A 72 3.01 -3.42 -20.41
N SER A 73 3.52 -3.19 -21.64
CA SER A 73 4.89 -3.54 -22.05
C SER A 73 5.91 -2.43 -21.81
N SER A 74 5.49 -1.24 -21.40
CA SER A 74 6.42 -0.17 -21.03
C SER A 74 7.22 -0.57 -19.79
N LEU A 75 8.45 -0.05 -19.71
CA LEU A 75 9.29 -0.24 -18.53
C LEU A 75 8.63 0.42 -17.31
N ILE A 76 8.99 -0.08 -16.12
CA ILE A 76 8.46 0.43 -14.87
C ILE A 76 9.56 1.01 -13.98
N PHE A 77 9.21 2.01 -13.18
CA PHE A 77 10.11 2.57 -12.18
C PHE A 77 9.33 3.08 -10.96
N TYR A 78 10.06 3.29 -9.87
CA TYR A 78 9.56 4.00 -8.71
C TYR A 78 9.86 5.49 -8.90
N ARG A 79 8.82 6.32 -8.87
CA ARG A 79 8.98 7.76 -9.02
C ARG A 79 9.80 8.34 -7.86
N PRO A 80 10.65 9.35 -8.12
CA PRO A 80 11.25 10.17 -7.08
C PRO A 80 10.19 10.65 -6.09
N GLN A 81 10.47 10.53 -4.79
CA GLN A 81 9.61 11.00 -3.70
C GLN A 81 8.21 10.34 -3.65
N SER A 82 7.99 9.21 -4.34
CA SER A 82 6.73 8.48 -4.20
C SER A 82 6.66 7.82 -2.82
N ILE A 83 5.62 8.15 -2.07
CA ILE A 83 5.31 7.56 -0.75
C ILE A 83 4.57 6.22 -0.84
N PHE A 84 4.27 5.77 -2.06
CA PHE A 84 3.56 4.51 -2.34
C PHE A 84 4.51 3.53 -3.01
N ASP A 85 4.51 2.27 -2.56
CA ASP A 85 5.20 1.13 -3.20
C ASP A 85 4.50 0.73 -4.49
N SER A 86 4.39 1.69 -5.40
CA SER A 86 3.68 1.53 -6.64
C SER A 86 4.58 1.93 -7.77
N TYR A 87 4.54 1.11 -8.80
CA TYR A 87 5.32 1.32 -10.00
C TYR A 87 4.50 2.08 -11.04
N TYR A 88 5.23 2.81 -11.87
CA TYR A 88 4.66 3.60 -12.95
C TYR A 88 5.28 3.16 -14.25
N TYR A 89 4.45 3.03 -15.29
CA TYR A 89 4.96 2.88 -16.65
C TYR A 89 5.68 4.16 -17.05
N PHE A 90 6.83 4.03 -17.69
CA PHE A 90 7.59 5.16 -18.17
C PHE A 90 8.18 4.93 -19.55
N GLU A 91 8.53 6.03 -20.18
CA GLU A 91 9.34 6.08 -21.39
C GLU A 91 10.50 7.04 -21.18
N ALA A 92 11.72 6.58 -21.47
CA ALA A 92 12.93 7.41 -21.39
C ALA A 92 13.27 7.95 -22.78
N ILE A 93 13.42 9.26 -22.85
CA ILE A 93 13.62 10.01 -24.09
C ILE A 93 14.93 10.78 -23.95
N GLN A 94 15.91 10.43 -24.76
CA GLN A 94 17.15 11.18 -24.86
C GLN A 94 16.87 12.52 -25.53
N VAL A 95 17.37 13.59 -24.92
CA VAL A 95 17.26 14.96 -25.39
C VAL A 95 18.65 15.50 -25.70
N THR A 96 18.85 15.95 -26.94
CA THR A 96 20.05 16.69 -27.35
C THR A 96 19.66 17.99 -28.03
N VAL A 97 20.50 19.01 -27.86
CA VAL A 97 20.28 20.34 -28.44
C VAL A 97 21.55 20.84 -29.13
N PRO A 98 21.43 21.62 -30.22
CA PRO A 98 22.59 22.11 -30.97
C PRO A 98 23.20 23.39 -30.35
N ILE A 99 22.44 24.12 -29.54
CA ILE A 99 22.90 25.35 -28.88
C ILE A 99 22.46 25.41 -27.41
N ASN A 100 23.28 26.07 -26.59
CA ASN A 100 22.97 26.36 -25.19
C ASN A 100 21.71 27.22 -25.10
N GLY A 101 20.85 26.96 -24.12
CA GLY A 101 19.71 27.83 -23.86
C GLY A 101 18.66 27.21 -22.97
N THR A 102 17.56 27.93 -22.81
CA THR A 102 16.39 27.45 -22.06
C THR A 102 15.42 26.77 -23.02
N TYR A 103 15.05 25.54 -22.70
CA TYR A 103 14.10 24.74 -23.45
C TYR A 103 12.92 24.39 -22.56
N PHE A 104 11.76 24.24 -23.20
CA PHE A 104 10.49 23.87 -22.58
C PHE A 104 10.02 22.54 -23.14
N PHE A 105 9.62 21.63 -22.26
CA PHE A 105 9.06 20.33 -22.62
C PHE A 105 7.67 20.24 -22.02
N ARG A 106 6.66 20.18 -22.88
CA ARG A 106 5.26 20.12 -22.47
C ARG A 106 4.62 18.83 -22.96
N SER A 107 3.93 18.11 -22.09
CA SER A 107 3.09 16.99 -22.53
C SER A 107 1.71 17.45 -22.98
N ASN A 108 1.08 16.62 -23.81
CA ASN A 108 -0.33 16.73 -24.15
C ASN A 108 -0.93 15.33 -24.31
N SER A 109 -1.95 15.03 -23.52
CA SER A 109 -2.63 13.75 -23.44
C SER A 109 -4.02 13.89 -22.81
N SER A 110 -4.84 12.84 -22.94
CA SER A 110 -6.05 12.65 -22.14
C SER A 110 -5.78 12.04 -20.76
N ILE A 111 -4.55 11.57 -20.49
CA ILE A 111 -4.14 11.07 -19.18
C ILE A 111 -3.38 12.13 -18.40
N ASP A 112 -3.39 11.99 -17.09
CA ASP A 112 -2.66 12.84 -16.15
C ASP A 112 -1.16 12.49 -16.20
N THR A 113 -0.36 13.34 -16.83
CA THR A 113 1.06 13.05 -17.14
C THR A 113 2.01 13.75 -16.18
N ARG A 114 3.12 13.10 -15.86
CA ARG A 114 4.21 13.65 -15.07
C ARG A 114 5.54 13.45 -15.80
N GLY A 115 6.41 14.45 -15.72
CA GLY A 115 7.71 14.42 -16.37
C GLY A 115 8.85 14.63 -15.38
N TYR A 116 9.95 13.90 -15.58
CA TYR A 116 11.20 14.02 -14.82
C TYR A 116 12.35 14.25 -15.80
N PHE A 117 13.24 15.18 -15.50
CA PHE A 117 14.33 15.59 -16.38
C PHE A 117 15.68 15.38 -15.69
N TYR A 118 16.56 14.65 -16.35
CA TYR A 118 17.84 14.18 -15.82
C TYR A 118 19.02 14.71 -16.63
N GLU A 119 20.14 14.98 -15.96
CA GLU A 119 21.42 15.28 -16.60
C GLU A 119 22.26 13.99 -16.76
N ASN A 120 22.86 13.78 -17.93
CA ASN A 120 23.76 12.66 -18.27
C ASN A 120 23.10 11.26 -18.33
N SER A 121 22.52 10.76 -17.23
CA SER A 121 21.99 9.41 -17.14
C SER A 121 20.76 9.29 -16.25
N PHE A 122 19.94 8.28 -16.52
CA PHE A 122 18.76 7.90 -15.74
C PHE A 122 18.85 6.41 -15.41
N ASP A 123 18.66 6.08 -14.13
CA ASP A 123 18.58 4.71 -13.63
C ASP A 123 17.19 4.48 -13.00
N PRO A 124 16.33 3.63 -13.58
CA PRO A 124 15.00 3.38 -13.04
C PRO A 124 15.00 2.69 -11.67
N SER A 125 16.11 2.07 -11.26
CA SER A 125 16.27 1.50 -9.91
C SER A 125 16.66 2.53 -8.85
N ASN A 126 17.14 3.70 -9.29
CA ASN A 126 17.52 4.82 -8.43
C ASN A 126 17.17 6.16 -9.09
N ALA A 127 15.87 6.39 -9.25
CA ALA A 127 15.33 7.50 -10.04
C ALA A 127 15.60 8.90 -9.45
N THR A 128 16.20 9.02 -8.26
CA THR A 128 16.54 10.32 -7.65
C THR A 128 17.90 10.85 -8.10
N VAL A 129 18.79 9.98 -8.58
CA VAL A 129 20.13 10.37 -9.03
C VAL A 129 20.04 11.13 -10.35
N ASN A 130 20.80 12.22 -10.46
CA ASN A 130 20.87 13.12 -11.62
C ASN A 130 19.56 13.84 -12.01
N LEU A 131 18.51 13.76 -11.19
CA LEU A 131 17.28 14.51 -11.41
C LEU A 131 17.56 16.02 -11.25
N ILE A 132 17.22 16.82 -12.26
CA ILE A 132 17.42 18.28 -12.25
C ILE A 132 16.13 19.08 -12.29
N ALA A 133 15.02 18.49 -12.75
CA ALA A 133 13.69 19.10 -12.72
C ALA A 133 12.60 18.04 -12.83
N ASP A 134 11.43 18.30 -12.26
CA ASP A 134 10.22 17.52 -12.48
C ASP A 134 8.98 18.40 -12.42
N ASN A 135 7.89 17.93 -13.03
CA ASN A 135 6.62 18.64 -13.04
C ASN A 135 5.46 17.69 -13.38
N ASP A 136 4.27 17.91 -12.84
CA ASP A 136 3.03 17.21 -13.19
C ASP A 136 1.94 18.11 -13.80
N ASP A 137 1.70 19.32 -13.29
CA ASP A 137 0.49 20.07 -13.68
C ASP A 137 0.72 21.45 -14.30
N SER A 138 1.96 21.95 -14.41
CA SER A 138 2.22 23.33 -14.85
C SER A 138 1.92 23.59 -16.33
N GLY A 139 1.67 22.55 -17.12
CA GLY A 139 1.22 22.63 -18.51
C GLY A 139 -0.30 22.82 -18.65
N GLY A 140 -1.05 22.75 -17.56
CA GLY A 140 -2.52 22.81 -17.55
C GLY A 140 -3.17 21.53 -18.08
N SER A 141 -4.43 21.30 -17.71
CA SER A 141 -5.17 20.06 -18.04
C SER A 141 -4.43 18.77 -17.60
N SER A 142 -3.80 18.82 -16.42
CA SER A 142 -3.03 17.71 -15.85
C SER A 142 -1.87 17.23 -16.72
N GLN A 143 -1.16 18.19 -17.32
CA GLN A 143 0.00 17.96 -18.17
C GLN A 143 1.23 18.66 -17.62
N PHE A 144 2.39 18.01 -17.70
CA PHE A 144 3.63 18.60 -17.24
C PHE A 144 4.12 19.70 -18.19
N LEU A 145 4.77 20.71 -17.62
CA LEU A 145 5.59 21.68 -18.33
C LEU A 145 6.91 21.85 -17.59
N ILE A 146 7.99 21.36 -18.18
CA ILE A 146 9.34 21.43 -17.61
C ILE A 146 10.14 22.48 -18.37
N GLN A 147 10.69 23.45 -17.65
CA GLN A 147 11.61 24.46 -18.17
C GLN A 147 13.01 24.17 -17.63
N VAL A 148 13.98 23.95 -18.51
CA VAL A 148 15.36 23.61 -18.14
C VAL A 148 16.37 24.36 -18.99
N LYS A 149 17.53 24.69 -18.39
CA LYS A 149 18.67 25.25 -19.10
C LYS A 149 19.59 24.11 -19.55
N ILE A 150 19.73 23.93 -20.86
CA ILE A 150 20.43 22.81 -21.49
C ILE A 150 21.71 23.34 -22.16
N GLN A 151 22.80 22.58 -22.05
CA GLN A 151 24.06 22.84 -22.75
C GLN A 151 24.17 21.96 -24.00
N ALA A 152 24.60 22.56 -25.11
CA ALA A 152 24.91 21.84 -26.35
C ALA A 152 26.02 20.83 -26.13
N GLY A 153 25.91 19.67 -26.78
CA GLY A 153 26.87 18.57 -26.67
C GLY A 153 26.75 17.72 -25.39
N LYS A 154 25.88 18.10 -24.43
CA LYS A 154 25.52 17.23 -23.30
C LYS A 154 24.29 16.39 -23.62
N VAL A 155 24.21 15.23 -22.97
CA VAL A 155 23.06 14.33 -23.04
C VAL A 155 22.16 14.58 -21.83
N TYR A 156 20.86 14.74 -22.11
CA TYR A 156 19.83 14.83 -21.09
C TYR A 156 18.76 13.77 -21.33
N ILE A 157 18.01 13.42 -20.31
CA ILE A 157 16.96 12.41 -20.40
C ILE A 157 15.67 12.98 -19.83
N LEU A 158 14.63 13.00 -20.64
CA LEU A 158 13.25 13.25 -20.21
C LEU A 158 12.58 11.90 -20.00
N VAL A 159 12.10 11.65 -18.79
CA VAL A 159 11.26 10.50 -18.45
C VAL A 159 9.81 10.97 -18.41
N ALA A 160 8.99 10.43 -19.31
CA ALA A 160 7.56 10.68 -19.34
C ALA A 160 6.81 9.52 -18.64
N THR A 161 5.92 9.87 -17.72
CA THR A 161 5.11 8.92 -16.94
C THR A 161 3.75 9.53 -16.58
N THR A 162 3.02 8.92 -15.65
CA THR A 162 1.70 9.35 -15.19
C THR A 162 1.71 9.81 -13.73
N HIS A 163 0.73 10.64 -13.37
CA HIS A 163 0.55 11.07 -11.99
C HIS A 163 0.03 9.91 -11.10
N ARG A 164 -0.88 9.10 -11.65
CA ARG A 164 -1.48 7.93 -10.98
C ARG A 164 -0.79 6.63 -11.41
N VAL A 165 -0.73 5.69 -10.49
CA VAL A 165 -0.08 4.39 -10.66
C VAL A 165 -0.72 3.59 -11.79
N GLN A 166 0.09 2.86 -12.57
CA GLN A 166 -0.35 1.93 -13.62
C GLN A 166 -1.31 2.51 -14.69
N VAL A 167 -1.40 3.83 -14.83
CA VAL A 167 -2.19 4.45 -15.91
C VAL A 167 -1.44 4.30 -17.23
N MET A 168 -2.17 3.87 -18.25
CA MET A 168 -1.71 3.69 -19.61
C MET A 168 -2.42 4.68 -20.54
N GLY A 169 -1.78 5.02 -21.65
CA GLY A 169 -2.36 5.90 -22.65
C GLY A 169 -1.32 6.53 -23.56
N LYS A 170 -1.83 7.08 -24.67
CA LYS A 170 -1.03 7.82 -25.64
C LYS A 170 -0.77 9.23 -25.16
N TYR A 171 0.39 9.76 -25.48
CA TYR A 171 0.76 11.11 -25.15
C TYR A 171 1.67 11.69 -26.24
N SER A 172 1.80 13.00 -26.22
CA SER A 172 2.73 13.74 -27.07
C SER A 172 3.57 14.68 -26.22
N ILE A 173 4.78 14.97 -26.64
CA ILE A 173 5.64 15.98 -26.03
C ILE A 173 6.00 17.01 -27.08
N LEU A 174 5.78 18.28 -26.74
CA LEU A 174 6.26 19.43 -27.49
C LEU A 174 7.50 19.98 -26.80
N ALA A 175 8.65 19.87 -27.46
CA ALA A 175 9.88 20.56 -27.07
C ALA A 175 9.98 21.88 -27.83
N SER A 176 10.24 22.98 -27.14
CA SER A 176 10.46 24.30 -27.75
C SER A 176 11.64 25.02 -27.14
N GLY A 177 12.33 25.84 -27.92
CA GLY A 177 13.50 26.56 -27.45
C GLY A 177 14.22 27.34 -28.56
N PRO A 178 15.45 27.79 -28.30
CA PRO A 178 16.20 28.63 -29.22
C PRO A 178 16.71 27.87 -30.47
N ALA A 179 16.66 26.53 -30.47
CA ALA A 179 16.92 25.69 -31.65
C ALA A 179 16.09 24.40 -31.59
N LEU A 180 16.11 23.62 -32.68
CA LEU A 180 15.40 22.35 -32.75
C LEU A 180 16.08 21.32 -31.83
N ALA A 181 15.35 20.84 -30.81
CA ALA A 181 15.80 19.73 -29.98
C ALA A 181 15.56 18.40 -30.70
N THR A 182 16.45 17.42 -30.48
CA THR A 182 16.24 16.04 -30.92
C THR A 182 15.72 15.22 -29.75
N LEU A 183 14.65 14.46 -29.97
CA LEU A 183 14.00 13.59 -28.99
C LEU A 183 14.05 12.15 -29.50
N THR A 184 14.75 11.28 -28.79
CA THR A 184 14.91 9.88 -29.21
C THR A 184 14.59 8.95 -28.04
N SER A 185 13.55 8.13 -28.17
CA SER A 185 13.23 7.09 -27.20
C SER A 185 14.36 6.07 -27.11
N PHE A 186 14.68 5.61 -25.90
CA PHE A 186 15.65 4.54 -25.71
C PHE A 186 15.33 3.73 -24.45
N THR A 187 15.92 2.53 -24.38
CA THR A 187 15.88 1.67 -23.21
C THR A 187 17.14 1.91 -22.37
N PRO A 188 17.03 2.42 -21.13
CA PRO A 188 18.22 2.67 -20.29
C PRO A 188 19.06 1.41 -20.10
N SER A 189 20.40 1.50 -20.16
CA SER A 189 21.28 0.34 -20.01
C SER A 189 21.22 -0.30 -18.61
N THR A 190 20.84 0.48 -17.59
CA THR A 190 20.52 0.03 -16.22
C THR A 190 19.08 -0.44 -16.07
N SER A 191 18.24 -0.26 -17.10
CA SER A 191 17.02 -1.07 -17.21
C SER A 191 17.46 -2.50 -17.52
N ARG A 192 17.84 -3.24 -16.48
CA ARG A 192 17.49 -4.66 -16.46
C ARG A 192 16.03 -4.69 -16.88
N PRO A 193 15.61 -5.60 -17.79
CA PRO A 193 14.21 -5.93 -17.84
C PRO A 193 13.86 -6.22 -16.40
N ILE A 194 13.05 -5.35 -15.80
CA ILE A 194 12.20 -5.80 -14.73
C ILE A 194 11.28 -6.71 -15.52
N THR A 195 11.74 -7.95 -15.77
CA THR A 195 10.87 -9.10 -15.92
C THR A 195 9.88 -8.84 -14.82
N MET A 196 8.63 -8.51 -15.19
CA MET A 196 7.50 -8.38 -14.25
C MET A 196 7.85 -9.27 -13.08
N PRO A 197 8.16 -8.75 -11.88
CA PRO A 197 8.77 -9.56 -10.82
C PRO A 197 7.96 -10.81 -10.80
N SER A 198 8.54 -11.93 -11.27
CA SER A 198 7.78 -13.08 -11.76
C SER A 198 6.92 -13.48 -10.62
N THR A 199 5.65 -13.05 -10.60
CA THR A 199 4.90 -12.69 -9.38
C THR A 199 5.64 -13.22 -8.17
N THR A 200 6.63 -12.48 -7.64
CA THR A 200 7.06 -12.79 -6.28
C THR A 200 5.81 -12.44 -5.53
N ILE A 201 4.99 -13.46 -5.29
CA ILE A 201 3.77 -13.36 -4.54
C ILE A 201 4.26 -12.63 -3.29
N SER A 202 3.94 -11.35 -3.17
CA SER A 202 3.97 -10.72 -1.87
C SER A 202 2.96 -11.57 -1.13
N ILE A 203 3.45 -12.49 -0.30
CA ILE A 203 2.58 -13.29 0.55
C ILE A 203 2.41 -12.39 1.76
N PRO A 204 1.34 -11.58 1.83
CA PRO A 204 1.12 -10.78 3.00
C PRO A 204 0.91 -11.73 4.17
N SER A 205 1.84 -11.71 5.12
CA SER A 205 1.56 -12.11 6.48
C SER A 205 1.02 -10.90 7.23
N SER A 206 0.08 -11.16 8.13
CA SER A 206 -0.36 -10.15 9.08
C SER A 206 -0.42 -10.74 10.47
N ILE A 207 -0.12 -9.92 11.48
CA ILE A 207 -0.28 -10.28 12.88
C ILE A 207 -0.97 -9.15 13.62
N GLY A 208 -1.98 -9.50 14.40
CA GLY A 208 -2.67 -8.56 15.28
C GLY A 208 -1.97 -8.44 16.64
N GLY A 209 -2.16 -7.30 17.28
CA GLY A 209 -1.72 -7.03 18.63
C GLY A 209 -2.62 -6.01 19.32
N SER A 210 -2.41 -5.83 20.62
CA SER A 210 -3.16 -4.87 21.42
C SER A 210 -2.25 -4.23 22.47
N LEU A 211 -2.27 -2.90 22.54
CA LEU A 211 -1.60 -2.13 23.57
C LEU A 211 -2.62 -1.75 24.63
N SER A 212 -2.37 -2.14 25.88
CA SER A 212 -3.24 -1.92 27.02
C SER A 212 -2.46 -1.36 28.20
N SER A 213 -3.16 -0.92 29.24
CA SER A 213 -2.51 -0.48 30.48
C SER A 213 -1.69 -1.56 31.19
N SER A 214 -1.90 -2.83 30.85
CA SER A 214 -1.10 -3.97 31.33
C SER A 214 0.10 -4.32 30.43
N SER A 215 0.25 -3.69 29.27
CA SER A 215 1.39 -3.91 28.39
C SER A 215 2.69 -3.43 29.05
N LEU A 216 3.80 -4.08 28.71
CA LEU A 216 5.13 -3.63 29.12
C LEU A 216 5.40 -2.22 28.59
N THR A 217 6.26 -1.47 29.29
CA THR A 217 6.63 -0.11 28.89
C THR A 217 8.12 0.06 28.69
N PHE A 218 8.50 0.93 27.77
CA PHE A 218 9.90 1.34 27.55
C PHE A 218 9.98 2.84 27.28
N SER A 219 11.18 3.40 27.45
CA SER A 219 11.48 4.76 26.99
C SER A 219 12.03 4.70 25.58
N ARG A 220 11.50 5.52 24.68
CA ARG A 220 11.90 5.48 23.27
C ARG A 220 13.35 5.93 23.07
N PRO A 221 14.05 5.39 22.06
CA PRO A 221 15.35 5.93 21.63
C PRO A 221 15.29 7.45 21.43
N GLY A 222 16.23 8.18 22.03
CA GLY A 222 16.31 9.64 21.90
C GLY A 222 15.31 10.45 22.74
N ASP A 223 14.44 9.82 23.53
CA ASP A 223 13.52 10.55 24.40
C ASP A 223 14.22 11.05 25.69
N SER A 224 14.63 12.31 25.69
CA SER A 224 15.28 12.96 26.83
C SER A 224 14.40 13.09 28.07
N THR A 225 13.08 12.95 27.90
CA THR A 225 12.10 13.09 28.99
C THR A 225 11.80 11.76 29.71
N GLN A 226 12.39 10.65 29.25
CA GLN A 226 12.20 9.30 29.82
C GLN A 226 10.73 8.86 29.93
N ARG A 227 9.85 9.41 29.09
CA ARG A 227 8.44 8.98 29.01
C ARG A 227 8.33 7.48 28.72
N ARG A 228 7.23 6.89 29.16
CA ARG A 228 6.97 5.44 29.09
C ARG A 228 5.85 5.17 28.10
N PHE A 229 6.13 4.28 27.16
CA PHE A 229 5.20 3.91 26.10
C PHE A 229 4.91 2.41 26.19
N TYR A 230 3.63 2.05 26.10
CA TYR A 230 3.23 0.65 25.98
C TYR A 230 3.80 0.07 24.69
N PHE A 231 4.29 -1.16 24.75
CA PHE A 231 4.81 -1.82 23.56
C PHE A 231 4.46 -3.30 23.52
N GLN A 232 4.53 -3.85 22.31
CA GLN A 232 4.49 -5.28 22.05
C GLN A 232 5.62 -5.64 21.10
N THR A 233 6.22 -6.81 21.32
CA THR A 233 7.36 -7.31 20.54
C THR A 233 7.03 -8.53 19.73
N PHE A 234 7.53 -8.56 18.51
CA PHE A 234 7.42 -9.68 17.59
C PHE A 234 8.81 -10.07 17.09
N GLN A 235 9.14 -11.36 17.15
CA GLN A 235 10.27 -11.91 16.43
C GLN A 235 9.87 -12.16 14.98
N ALA A 236 10.64 -11.63 14.04
CA ALA A 236 10.50 -11.82 12.61
C ALA A 236 11.59 -12.77 12.08
N THR A 237 11.19 -13.80 11.33
CA THR A 237 12.10 -14.64 10.53
C THR A 237 11.59 -14.81 9.10
N VAL A 238 12.51 -15.01 8.15
CA VAL A 238 12.20 -15.15 6.73
C VAL A 238 12.86 -16.39 6.13
N SER A 239 12.18 -17.00 5.16
CA SER A 239 12.70 -18.15 4.39
C SER A 239 13.46 -17.73 3.13
N THR A 240 13.30 -16.48 2.69
CA THR A 240 13.98 -15.88 1.54
C THR A 240 14.66 -14.60 1.98
N ALA A 241 15.90 -14.38 1.56
CA ALA A 241 16.57 -13.11 1.84
C ALA A 241 16.07 -12.03 0.90
N GLY A 242 15.95 -10.79 1.37
CA GLY A 242 15.54 -9.67 0.55
C GLY A 242 15.00 -8.50 1.35
N THR A 243 14.45 -7.51 0.64
CA THR A 243 13.82 -6.34 1.26
C THR A 243 12.38 -6.64 1.63
N TYR A 244 12.04 -6.38 2.89
CA TYR A 244 10.71 -6.56 3.45
C TYR A 244 10.16 -5.23 3.96
N THR A 245 8.85 -5.06 3.82
CA THR A 245 8.12 -3.92 4.36
C THR A 245 7.27 -4.38 5.53
N PHE A 246 7.27 -3.64 6.63
CA PHE A 246 6.40 -3.81 7.79
C PHE A 246 5.59 -2.54 7.95
N ARG A 247 4.26 -2.66 7.94
CA ARG A 247 3.35 -1.50 8.05
C ARG A 247 2.28 -1.78 9.10
N SER A 248 1.96 -0.81 9.94
CA SER A 248 0.79 -0.90 10.80
C SER A 248 -0.50 -0.48 10.09
N ASN A 249 -1.61 -1.03 10.58
CA ASN A 249 -2.95 -0.55 10.34
C ASN A 249 -3.71 -0.56 11.69
N SER A 250 -4.08 0.62 12.16
CA SER A 250 -4.75 0.84 13.43
C SER A 250 -5.52 2.16 13.43
N SER A 251 -6.44 2.31 14.38
CA SER A 251 -7.05 3.60 14.72
C SER A 251 -6.17 4.47 15.62
N ILE A 252 -5.07 3.93 16.17
CA ILE A 252 -4.12 4.68 17.00
C ILE A 252 -2.90 5.10 16.19
N ASP A 253 -2.25 6.16 16.65
CA ASP A 253 -1.00 6.67 16.11
C ASP A 253 0.16 5.74 16.54
N THR A 254 0.64 4.92 15.61
CA THR A 254 1.57 3.81 15.88
C THR A 254 2.98 4.15 15.46
N ARG A 255 3.95 3.66 16.22
CA ARG A 255 5.38 3.75 15.89
C ARG A 255 6.01 2.37 15.94
N GLY A 256 6.85 2.06 14.96
CA GLY A 256 7.59 0.82 14.87
C GLY A 256 9.08 1.05 15.08
N TYR A 257 9.74 0.12 15.78
CA TYR A 257 11.19 0.04 15.88
C TYR A 257 11.64 -1.36 15.45
N PHE A 258 12.69 -1.45 14.66
CA PHE A 258 13.19 -2.71 14.12
C PHE A 258 14.62 -2.95 14.58
N TYR A 259 14.86 -4.11 15.19
CA TYR A 259 16.12 -4.47 15.82
C TYR A 259 16.73 -5.72 15.19
N ASN A 260 18.06 -5.78 15.20
CA ASN A 260 18.81 -6.97 14.86
C ASN A 260 18.85 -7.92 16.06
N ASN A 261 18.36 -9.15 15.91
CA ASN A 261 18.46 -10.24 16.89
C ASN A 261 17.74 -10.05 18.23
N THR A 262 18.03 -8.99 18.99
CA THR A 262 17.50 -8.76 20.34
C THR A 262 17.05 -7.33 20.57
N PHE A 263 16.05 -7.18 21.44
CA PHE A 263 15.58 -5.91 21.98
C PHE A 263 15.59 -5.97 23.51
N SER A 264 16.04 -4.89 24.16
CA SER A 264 15.94 -4.71 25.60
C SER A 264 15.24 -3.38 25.91
N PRO A 265 14.16 -3.38 26.72
CA PRO A 265 13.50 -2.15 27.13
C PRO A 265 14.37 -1.26 28.04
N TYR A 266 15.50 -1.78 28.53
CA TYR A 266 16.48 -1.05 29.35
C TYR A 266 17.67 -0.54 28.54
N ASN A 267 17.87 -1.05 27.32
CA ASN A 267 18.92 -0.60 26.41
C ASN A 267 18.35 -0.53 24.98
N VAL A 268 17.54 0.50 24.77
CA VAL A 268 16.64 0.64 23.61
C VAL A 268 17.35 1.04 22.32
N THR A 269 18.61 1.44 22.41
CA THR A 269 19.45 1.77 21.24
C THR A 269 20.30 0.59 20.80
N ALA A 270 20.54 -0.39 21.67
CA ALA A 270 21.28 -1.59 21.29
C ALA A 270 20.57 -2.35 20.18
N ASN A 271 21.31 -2.66 19.12
CA ASN A 271 20.84 -3.39 17.94
C ASN A 271 19.71 -2.74 17.14
N LEU A 272 19.35 -1.47 17.40
CA LEU A 272 18.37 -0.76 16.60
C LEU A 272 18.88 -0.62 15.16
N ILE A 273 18.10 -1.09 14.20
CA ILE A 273 18.38 -0.95 12.76
C ILE A 273 17.75 0.34 12.25
N THR A 274 16.45 0.49 12.49
CA THR A 274 15.65 1.61 11.97
C THR A 274 14.34 1.72 12.75
N ASP A 275 13.67 2.86 12.63
CA ASP A 275 12.36 3.11 13.21
C ASP A 275 11.56 4.08 12.34
N ASN A 276 10.25 4.09 12.53
CA ASN A 276 9.34 4.96 11.77
C ASN A 276 8.02 5.12 12.53
N ASP A 277 7.40 6.31 12.49
CA ASP A 277 6.06 6.58 13.03
C ASP A 277 5.01 6.88 11.95
N ASP A 278 5.32 7.68 10.93
CA ASP A 278 4.28 8.15 9.99
C ASP A 278 4.46 7.72 8.52
N GLY A 279 5.47 6.90 8.22
CA GLY A 279 5.85 6.51 6.86
C GLY A 279 4.82 5.68 6.10
N GLY A 280 3.82 5.12 6.80
CA GLY A 280 2.71 4.37 6.23
C GLY A 280 1.48 5.21 5.89
N GLY A 281 1.50 6.50 6.25
CA GLY A 281 0.35 7.40 6.16
C GLY A 281 -0.74 7.10 7.19
N SER A 282 -1.63 8.06 7.43
CA SER A 282 -2.69 7.96 8.46
C SER A 282 -2.15 7.62 9.86
N LEU A 283 -1.00 8.21 10.23
CA LEU A 283 -0.34 8.00 11.53
C LEU A 283 0.10 6.55 11.79
N GLN A 284 0.46 5.83 10.72
CA GLN A 284 0.92 4.45 10.78
C GLN A 284 2.38 4.36 10.38
N PHE A 285 3.14 3.52 11.08
CA PHE A 285 4.53 3.28 10.70
C PHE A 285 4.63 2.48 9.41
N ARG A 286 5.71 2.73 8.66
CA ARG A 286 6.18 1.86 7.58
C ARG A 286 7.69 1.74 7.66
N ILE A 287 8.17 0.51 7.86
CA ILE A 287 9.59 0.17 7.95
C ILE A 287 9.95 -0.71 6.77
N GLU A 288 11.02 -0.36 6.07
CA GLU A 288 11.58 -1.15 4.99
C GLU A 288 12.99 -1.61 5.38
N VAL A 289 13.23 -2.92 5.34
CA VAL A 289 14.47 -3.50 5.87
C VAL A 289 14.87 -4.75 5.09
N TYR A 290 16.17 -4.90 4.86
CA TYR A 290 16.72 -6.12 4.25
C TYR A 290 16.91 -7.22 5.30
N LEU A 291 16.22 -8.35 5.12
CA LEU A 291 16.27 -9.50 6.03
C LEU A 291 17.08 -10.65 5.42
N ARG A 292 17.83 -11.35 6.27
CA ARG A 292 18.61 -12.55 5.91
C ARG A 292 17.93 -13.83 6.40
N VAL A 293 18.02 -14.90 5.62
CA VAL A 293 17.50 -16.22 6.01
C VAL A 293 18.21 -16.72 7.26
N GLY A 294 17.45 -17.29 8.20
CA GLY A 294 17.98 -17.86 9.46
C GLY A 294 18.39 -16.83 10.52
N GLN A 295 18.34 -15.53 10.21
CA GLN A 295 18.60 -14.46 11.18
C GLN A 295 17.27 -14.02 11.82
N PRO A 296 17.13 -14.04 13.16
CA PRO A 296 16.00 -13.42 13.83
C PRO A 296 16.17 -11.90 13.91
N TYR A 297 15.04 -11.21 13.81
CA TYR A 297 14.91 -9.76 13.99
C TYR A 297 13.76 -9.48 14.95
N ILE A 298 13.78 -8.33 15.63
CA ILE A 298 12.70 -7.93 16.54
C ILE A 298 12.01 -6.69 16.01
N LEU A 299 10.70 -6.78 15.79
CA LEU A 299 9.82 -5.63 15.61
C LEU A 299 9.20 -5.26 16.96
N VAL A 300 9.39 -4.02 17.38
CA VAL A 300 8.68 -3.43 18.52
C VAL A 300 7.60 -2.51 17.97
N VAL A 301 6.35 -2.75 18.34
CA VAL A 301 5.22 -1.87 18.03
C VAL A 301 4.83 -1.11 19.28
N THR A 302 4.70 0.21 19.15
CA THR A 302 4.32 1.14 20.22
C THR A 302 3.47 2.28 19.65
N THR A 303 3.21 3.31 20.45
CA THR A 303 2.43 4.49 20.06
C THR A 303 3.30 5.74 19.98
N HIS A 304 2.89 6.72 19.19
CA HIS A 304 3.57 8.02 19.13
C HIS A 304 3.38 8.83 20.43
N ARG A 305 2.21 8.70 21.07
CA ARG A 305 1.89 9.35 22.37
C ARG A 305 1.88 8.35 23.51
N GLU A 306 2.23 8.82 24.70
CA GLU A 306 2.22 8.02 25.94
C GLU A 306 0.80 7.65 26.37
N ASN A 307 0.68 6.55 27.12
CA ASN A 307 -0.58 6.05 27.69
C ASN A 307 -1.72 5.77 26.67
N VAL A 308 -1.41 5.71 25.37
CA VAL A 308 -2.38 5.34 24.33
C VAL A 308 -2.53 3.83 24.28
N THR A 309 -3.78 3.37 24.29
CA THR A 309 -4.15 1.96 24.19
C THR A 309 -4.99 1.75 22.93
N GLY A 310 -4.97 0.53 22.40
CA GLY A 310 -5.73 0.16 21.22
C GLY A 310 -5.14 -1.02 20.48
N ASP A 311 -5.94 -1.57 19.58
CA ASP A 311 -5.57 -2.71 18.75
C ASP A 311 -4.84 -2.25 17.50
N PHE A 312 -3.95 -3.08 16.98
CA PHE A 312 -3.24 -2.83 15.74
C PHE A 312 -3.03 -4.12 14.96
N ILE A 313 -2.81 -3.98 13.66
CA ILE A 313 -2.37 -5.07 12.78
C ILE A 313 -1.06 -4.64 12.15
N VAL A 314 -0.07 -5.53 12.15
CA VAL A 314 1.13 -5.39 11.32
C VAL A 314 0.93 -6.20 10.05
N ILE A 315 1.05 -5.55 8.90
CA ILE A 315 0.99 -6.15 7.57
C ILE A 315 2.42 -6.15 7.01
N THR A 316 2.88 -7.30 6.54
CA THR A 316 4.22 -7.42 5.96
C THR A 316 4.15 -7.68 4.46
N GLY A 317 5.07 -7.10 3.70
CA GLY A 317 5.28 -7.43 2.28
C GLY A 317 6.73 -7.79 2.02
N GLY A 318 6.99 -8.57 0.98
CA GLY A 318 8.35 -8.92 0.57
C GLY A 318 8.42 -10.18 -0.29
N PRO A 319 9.64 -10.69 -0.55
CA PRO A 319 9.88 -11.85 -1.41
C PRO A 319 9.26 -13.18 -0.93
N ALA A 320 8.88 -13.28 0.35
CA ALA A 320 8.21 -14.44 0.93
C ALA A 320 7.33 -14.02 2.11
N ALA A 321 6.57 -14.94 2.71
CA ALA A 321 5.87 -14.68 3.97
C ALA A 321 6.88 -14.43 5.10
N VAL A 322 6.58 -13.49 5.98
CA VAL A 322 7.34 -13.26 7.21
C VAL A 322 6.70 -14.07 8.32
N ASN A 323 7.48 -14.88 9.01
CA ASN A 323 7.02 -15.49 10.25
C ASN A 323 7.14 -14.46 11.38
N LEU A 324 6.00 -14.06 11.94
CA LEU A 324 5.94 -13.18 13.10
C LEU A 324 5.42 -13.95 14.32
N VAL A 325 6.20 -13.92 15.39
CA VAL A 325 5.86 -14.56 16.66
C VAL A 325 5.90 -13.51 17.76
N ALA A 326 4.80 -13.34 18.49
CA ALA A 326 4.78 -12.47 19.66
C ALA A 326 5.73 -13.05 20.73
N ILE A 327 6.63 -12.22 21.25
CA ILE A 327 7.59 -12.60 22.29
C ILE A 327 7.52 -11.63 23.46
N ILE A 328 7.98 -12.05 24.63
CA ILE A 328 8.22 -11.18 25.78
C ILE A 328 9.73 -10.96 25.83
N PRO A 329 10.22 -9.70 25.80
CA PRO A 329 11.66 -9.44 25.87
C PRO A 329 12.17 -9.78 27.28
N PRO A 330 13.45 -10.17 27.43
CA PRO A 330 14.00 -10.52 28.71
C PRO A 330 13.92 -9.33 29.68
N THR A 331 13.09 -9.46 30.71
CA THR A 331 13.03 -8.53 31.84
C THR A 331 14.06 -8.98 32.86
N THR A 332 15.19 -8.30 32.93
CA THR A 332 16.26 -8.62 33.89
C THR A 332 15.85 -8.23 35.31
N THR A 333 15.10 -9.11 36.00
CA THR A 333 15.08 -9.26 37.47
C THR A 333 14.07 -10.33 37.90
N SER A 334 14.43 -11.61 37.77
CA SER A 334 14.06 -12.65 38.74
C SER A 334 14.69 -13.99 38.36
N THR A 335 15.76 -14.35 39.08
CA THR A 335 16.10 -15.74 39.36
C THR A 335 14.96 -16.33 40.17
N THR A 336 13.99 -16.95 39.51
CA THR A 336 13.04 -17.84 40.16
C THR A 336 12.78 -18.97 39.19
N THR A 337 13.21 -20.17 39.58
CA THR A 337 12.83 -21.43 38.96
C THR A 337 11.31 -21.57 39.05
N VAL A 338 10.61 -21.08 38.04
CA VAL A 338 9.20 -21.40 37.81
C VAL A 338 9.18 -22.35 36.62
N THR A 339 8.96 -23.63 36.93
CA THR A 339 8.63 -24.67 35.96
C THR A 339 7.20 -24.45 35.47
N THR A 340 6.97 -23.35 34.76
CA THR A 340 5.80 -23.18 33.89
C THR A 340 6.36 -22.86 32.53
N ILE A 341 6.29 -23.82 31.62
CA ILE A 341 6.60 -23.60 30.21
C ILE A 341 5.68 -22.44 29.78
N PRO A 342 6.22 -21.28 29.37
CA PRO A 342 5.38 -20.17 28.95
C PRO A 342 4.54 -20.66 27.77
N SER A 343 3.21 -20.62 27.92
CA SER A 343 2.31 -20.95 26.82
C SER A 343 2.52 -19.91 25.72
N LEU A 344 3.11 -20.31 24.61
CA LEU A 344 3.27 -19.43 23.45
C LEU A 344 1.93 -19.29 22.73
N LEU A 345 1.74 -18.10 22.17
CA LEU A 345 0.51 -17.70 21.52
C LEU A 345 0.78 -17.42 20.04
N SER A 346 0.10 -18.15 19.16
CA SER A 346 0.14 -17.96 17.71
C SER A 346 -1.17 -17.32 17.24
N TYR A 347 -1.12 -16.41 16.27
CA TYR A 347 -2.30 -15.72 15.75
C TYR A 347 -2.43 -15.88 14.23
N TYR A 348 -3.67 -15.87 13.74
CA TYR A 348 -3.99 -15.85 12.32
C TYR A 348 -5.26 -15.03 12.07
N LEU A 349 -5.23 -14.11 11.11
CA LEU A 349 -6.34 -13.22 10.76
C LEU A 349 -6.76 -13.46 9.31
N ASN A 350 -8.06 -13.61 9.05
CA ASN A 350 -8.59 -13.66 7.69
C ASN A 350 -10.07 -13.23 7.65
N ALA A 351 -10.67 -13.31 6.46
CA ALA A 351 -12.06 -12.99 6.20
C ALA A 351 -12.75 -14.13 5.45
N LEU A 352 -14.01 -14.39 5.77
CA LEU A 352 -14.91 -15.12 4.89
C LEU A 352 -15.52 -14.11 3.91
N LEU A 353 -15.27 -14.29 2.62
CA LEU A 353 -15.68 -13.40 1.54
C LEU A 353 -16.68 -14.10 0.61
N PRO A 354 -17.42 -13.37 -0.26
CA PRO A 354 -18.32 -14.02 -1.22
C PRO A 354 -17.62 -14.97 -2.20
N ILE A 355 -16.30 -14.79 -2.38
CA ILE A 355 -15.43 -15.63 -3.20
C ILE A 355 -14.82 -16.82 -2.44
N SER A 356 -15.06 -16.93 -1.14
CA SER A 356 -14.60 -18.05 -0.34
C SER A 356 -15.28 -19.34 -0.80
N PRO A 357 -14.58 -20.50 -0.71
CA PRO A 357 -15.18 -21.77 -1.08
C PRO A 357 -16.36 -22.11 -0.16
N ILE A 358 -17.27 -22.94 -0.67
CA ILE A 358 -18.51 -23.31 -0.02
C ILE A 358 -18.39 -24.71 0.57
N LEU A 359 -18.87 -24.88 1.79
CA LEU A 359 -18.98 -26.13 2.54
C LEU A 359 -20.45 -26.39 2.86
N TYR A 360 -20.88 -27.64 2.71
CA TYR A 360 -22.23 -28.09 3.07
C TYR A 360 -22.16 -28.90 4.36
N ARG A 361 -23.06 -28.62 5.32
CA ARG A 361 -23.04 -29.29 6.62
C ARG A 361 -23.69 -30.67 6.54
N PRO A 362 -23.16 -31.68 7.26
CA PRO A 362 -23.71 -33.04 7.29
C PRO A 362 -25.17 -33.11 7.75
N ASN A 363 -25.65 -32.13 8.52
CA ASN A 363 -26.99 -32.15 9.13
C ASN A 363 -28.13 -31.83 8.15
N GLY A 364 -27.86 -31.78 6.83
CA GLY A 364 -28.91 -31.75 5.81
C GLY A 364 -29.51 -30.39 5.48
N ASP A 365 -28.98 -29.28 6.02
CA ASP A 365 -29.33 -27.95 5.50
C ASP A 365 -28.59 -27.81 4.16
N SER A 366 -29.31 -27.87 3.04
CA SER A 366 -28.78 -27.78 1.67
C SER A 366 -28.21 -26.40 1.32
N LYS A 367 -27.77 -25.64 2.33
CA LYS A 367 -27.26 -24.28 2.25
C LYS A 367 -25.74 -24.29 2.26
N GLY A 368 -25.18 -23.41 1.44
CA GLY A 368 -23.74 -23.22 1.35
C GLY A 368 -23.22 -22.28 2.43
N TYR A 369 -22.18 -22.72 3.14
CA TYR A 369 -21.46 -21.94 4.13
C TYR A 369 -20.06 -21.59 3.60
N TYR A 370 -19.65 -20.34 3.73
CA TYR A 370 -18.29 -19.96 3.36
C TYR A 370 -17.32 -20.57 4.36
N TYR A 371 -16.20 -21.09 3.88
CA TYR A 371 -15.16 -21.60 4.76
C TYR A 371 -13.78 -21.10 4.36
N HIS A 372 -12.87 -21.17 5.32
CA HIS A 372 -11.44 -20.92 5.13
C HIS A 372 -10.65 -22.04 5.81
N ALA A 373 -9.75 -22.70 5.08
CA ALA A 373 -8.95 -23.81 5.56
C ALA A 373 -7.47 -23.40 5.74
N MET A 374 -6.83 -23.91 6.78
CA MET A 374 -5.48 -23.55 7.19
C MET A 374 -4.69 -24.80 7.58
N ASP A 375 -3.47 -24.91 7.07
CA ASP A 375 -2.46 -25.85 7.54
C ASP A 375 -1.91 -25.37 8.89
N ILE A 376 -1.94 -26.23 9.90
CA ILE A 376 -1.36 -26.02 11.23
C ILE A 376 -0.18 -26.98 11.40
N THR A 377 1.04 -26.45 11.44
CA THR A 377 2.26 -27.26 11.68
C THR A 377 2.66 -27.18 13.14
N VAL A 378 2.75 -28.34 13.80
CA VAL A 378 3.05 -28.47 15.23
C VAL A 378 4.48 -28.98 15.43
N PHE A 379 5.28 -28.30 16.26
CA PHE A 379 6.67 -28.69 16.55
C PHE A 379 6.86 -29.38 17.90
N THR A 380 5.86 -29.33 18.77
CA THR A 380 5.93 -29.92 20.11
C THR A 380 4.65 -30.67 20.40
N SER A 381 4.75 -31.97 20.69
CA SER A 381 3.60 -32.79 21.04
C SER A 381 3.02 -32.33 22.37
N ALA A 382 1.76 -31.86 22.38
CA ALA A 382 1.12 -31.31 23.55
C ALA A 382 -0.37 -31.02 23.33
N THR A 383 -1.06 -30.60 24.38
CA THR A 383 -2.38 -30.00 24.28
C THR A 383 -2.27 -28.53 23.86
N TYR A 384 -2.98 -28.18 22.79
CA TYR A 384 -3.16 -26.83 22.29
C TYR A 384 -4.61 -26.40 22.49
N SER A 385 -4.81 -25.14 22.80
CA SER A 385 -6.12 -24.49 22.88
C SER A 385 -6.24 -23.53 21.71
N PHE A 386 -7.21 -23.77 20.83
CA PHE A 386 -7.56 -22.87 19.75
C PHE A 386 -8.74 -22.03 20.19
N SER A 387 -8.69 -20.72 19.92
CA SER A 387 -9.85 -19.84 20.02
C SER A 387 -10.07 -19.14 18.69
N VAL A 388 -11.31 -19.09 18.24
CA VAL A 388 -11.72 -18.29 17.08
C VAL A 388 -12.74 -17.28 17.54
N THR A 389 -12.44 -16.01 17.33
CA THR A 389 -13.41 -14.94 17.55
C THR A 389 -13.62 -14.21 16.24
N SER A 390 -14.82 -13.70 16.04
CA SER A 390 -15.23 -13.13 14.77
C SER A 390 -16.28 -12.05 14.94
N SER A 391 -16.37 -11.17 13.95
CA SER A 391 -17.49 -10.24 13.76
C SER A 391 -18.81 -10.92 13.41
N ILE A 392 -18.76 -12.22 13.07
CA ILE A 392 -19.91 -13.05 12.70
C ILE A 392 -19.93 -14.30 13.57
N GLY A 393 -21.05 -15.03 13.60
CA GLY A 393 -21.05 -16.35 14.24
C GLY A 393 -20.18 -17.31 13.44
N THR A 394 -19.20 -17.95 14.08
CA THR A 394 -18.30 -18.93 13.44
C THR A 394 -18.42 -20.31 14.07
N MET A 395 -18.12 -21.33 13.27
CA MET A 395 -17.91 -22.72 13.68
C MET A 395 -16.53 -23.15 13.19
N SER A 396 -15.82 -23.97 13.97
CA SER A 396 -14.50 -24.47 13.58
C SER A 396 -14.42 -25.98 13.63
N TYR A 397 -13.65 -26.55 12.71
CA TYR A 397 -13.35 -27.96 12.61
C TYR A 397 -11.84 -28.14 12.55
N LEU A 398 -11.30 -29.14 13.24
CA LEU A 398 -9.90 -29.52 13.15
C LEU A 398 -9.80 -30.95 12.61
N PHE A 399 -9.03 -31.13 11.55
CA PHE A 399 -8.83 -32.39 10.86
C PHE A 399 -7.38 -32.90 10.95
N ASP A 400 -7.20 -34.21 10.91
CA ASP A 400 -5.90 -34.88 10.80
C ASP A 400 -5.47 -34.96 9.35
N THR A 401 -4.35 -34.32 8.99
CA THR A 401 -3.64 -34.41 7.69
C THR A 401 -4.38 -34.06 6.39
N SER A 402 -5.69 -34.21 6.29
CA SER A 402 -6.48 -33.89 5.10
C SER A 402 -7.91 -33.47 5.46
N PHE A 403 -8.49 -32.67 4.57
CA PHE A 403 -9.84 -32.13 4.71
C PHE A 403 -10.56 -32.30 3.37
N ASP A 404 -11.73 -32.91 3.41
CA ASP A 404 -12.63 -33.08 2.26
C ASP A 404 -13.94 -32.32 2.53
N PRO A 405 -14.23 -31.23 1.81
CA PRO A 405 -15.44 -30.45 2.03
C PRO A 405 -16.73 -31.21 1.69
N SER A 406 -16.66 -32.33 0.96
CA SER A 406 -17.80 -33.19 0.67
C SER A 406 -18.09 -34.21 1.77
N ASN A 407 -17.13 -34.46 2.67
CA ASN A 407 -17.26 -35.41 3.76
C ASN A 407 -16.51 -34.96 5.02
N LEU A 408 -17.19 -34.15 5.84
CA LEU A 408 -16.62 -33.57 7.07
C LEU A 408 -16.39 -34.59 8.18
N SER A 409 -16.82 -35.84 8.03
CA SER A 409 -16.59 -36.87 9.05
C SER A 409 -15.22 -37.52 8.91
N THR A 410 -14.65 -37.52 7.69
CA THR A 410 -13.34 -38.10 7.42
C THR A 410 -12.25 -37.26 8.09
N ASN A 411 -11.42 -37.90 8.91
CA ASN A 411 -10.29 -37.30 9.62
C ASN A 411 -10.63 -36.17 10.59
N LEU A 412 -11.90 -35.98 10.97
CA LEU A 412 -12.27 -34.98 11.97
C LEU A 412 -11.73 -35.37 13.35
N ILE A 413 -10.94 -34.48 13.95
CA ILE A 413 -10.39 -34.63 15.31
C ILE A 413 -11.33 -34.00 16.33
N SER A 414 -11.78 -32.77 16.06
CA SER A 414 -12.58 -31.98 16.98
C SER A 414 -13.33 -30.88 16.23
N MET A 415 -14.46 -30.45 16.78
CA MET A 415 -15.23 -29.32 16.28
C MET A 415 -15.87 -28.57 17.45
N ASP A 416 -16.11 -27.28 17.25
CA ASP A 416 -16.92 -26.45 18.16
C ASP A 416 -17.69 -25.43 17.33
N ASP A 417 -18.98 -25.28 17.62
CA ASP A 417 -19.95 -24.54 16.82
C ASP A 417 -20.40 -23.21 17.43
N ASN A 418 -20.04 -22.91 18.68
CA ASN A 418 -20.20 -21.62 19.39
C ASN A 418 -20.36 -21.83 20.92
N SER A 419 -19.49 -22.62 21.55
CA SER A 419 -19.64 -23.03 22.96
C SER A 419 -19.80 -21.91 24.02
N LEU A 420 -19.73 -20.62 23.65
CA LEU A 420 -19.86 -19.46 24.54
C LEU A 420 -20.91 -18.43 24.08
N ALA A 421 -21.50 -17.72 25.05
CA ALA A 421 -22.51 -16.68 24.83
C ALA A 421 -22.05 -15.52 23.92
N ASN A 422 -20.74 -15.36 23.72
CA ASN A 422 -20.11 -14.36 22.86
C ASN A 422 -19.84 -14.86 21.43
N ARG A 423 -20.32 -16.05 21.03
CA ARG A 423 -20.13 -16.66 19.70
C ARG A 423 -18.67 -16.95 19.34
N GLU A 424 -17.82 -17.12 20.34
CA GLU A 424 -16.45 -17.61 20.16
C GLU A 424 -16.44 -19.14 20.08
N VAL A 425 -15.51 -19.67 19.27
CA VAL A 425 -15.17 -21.10 19.24
C VAL A 425 -13.94 -21.30 20.11
N ARG A 426 -13.96 -22.29 21.00
CA ARG A 426 -12.81 -22.73 21.80
C ARG A 426 -12.68 -24.24 21.80
N MET A 427 -11.51 -24.74 21.41
CA MET A 427 -11.24 -26.18 21.35
C MET A 427 -9.87 -26.52 21.92
N GLY A 428 -9.84 -27.45 22.87
CA GLY A 428 -8.62 -28.02 23.44
C GLY A 428 -8.32 -29.38 22.82
N VAL A 429 -7.13 -29.56 22.24
CA VAL A 429 -6.78 -30.75 21.45
C VAL A 429 -5.32 -31.12 21.61
N SER A 430 -5.05 -32.41 21.80
CA SER A 430 -3.68 -32.94 21.88
C SER A 430 -3.13 -33.24 20.50
N LEU A 431 -2.10 -32.52 20.11
CA LEU A 431 -1.45 -32.61 18.80
C LEU A 431 -0.05 -33.18 18.92
N GLN A 432 0.44 -33.82 17.86
CA GLN A 432 1.76 -34.44 17.79
C GLN A 432 2.74 -33.55 17.01
N SER A 433 3.99 -33.51 17.47
CA SER A 433 5.10 -32.84 16.79
C SER A 433 5.38 -33.47 15.41
N GLY A 434 5.80 -32.63 14.46
CA GLY A 434 6.15 -33.03 13.10
C GLY A 434 4.95 -33.36 12.21
N ARG A 435 3.73 -33.20 12.74
CA ARG A 435 2.49 -33.39 11.99
C ARG A 435 1.87 -32.07 11.54
N LYS A 436 1.15 -32.16 10.43
CA LYS A 436 0.27 -31.11 9.92
C LYS A 436 -1.17 -31.46 10.22
N TYR A 437 -1.93 -30.46 10.65
CA TYR A 437 -3.36 -30.52 10.89
C TYR A 437 -4.06 -29.48 10.01
N ILE A 438 -5.35 -29.64 9.77
CA ILE A 438 -6.12 -28.66 9.01
C ILE A 438 -7.20 -28.05 9.90
N LEU A 439 -7.09 -26.75 10.18
CA LEU A 439 -8.13 -25.99 10.84
C LEU A 439 -9.04 -25.35 9.77
N VAL A 440 -10.34 -25.59 9.87
CA VAL A 440 -11.36 -25.00 8.99
C VAL A 440 -12.27 -24.11 9.82
N VAL A 441 -12.38 -22.84 9.44
CA VAL A 441 -13.31 -21.88 10.04
C VAL A 441 -14.43 -21.59 9.04
N THR A 442 -15.69 -21.66 9.49
CA THR A 442 -16.87 -21.41 8.67
C THR A 442 -17.89 -20.53 9.39
N ASN A 443 -18.80 -19.89 8.67
CA ASN A 443 -19.87 -19.05 9.21
C ASN A 443 -21.05 -19.90 9.71
N VAL A 444 -21.68 -19.56 10.85
CA VAL A 444 -22.84 -20.30 11.39
C VAL A 444 -24.09 -20.12 10.52
N GLN A 445 -24.23 -18.95 9.89
CA GLN A 445 -25.34 -18.60 8.99
C GLN A 445 -24.84 -18.58 7.53
N PRO A 446 -25.61 -19.13 6.57
CA PRO A 446 -25.19 -19.23 5.18
C PRO A 446 -25.01 -17.84 4.56
N SER A 447 -24.08 -17.74 3.60
CA SER A 447 -23.79 -16.53 2.84
C SER A 447 -23.35 -15.28 3.64
N ILE A 448 -23.10 -15.40 4.95
CA ILE A 448 -22.57 -14.29 5.75
C ILE A 448 -21.05 -14.19 5.61
N THR A 449 -20.58 -12.97 5.35
CA THR A 449 -19.15 -12.63 5.25
C THR A 449 -18.70 -11.85 6.47
N GLY A 450 -17.43 -12.00 6.87
CA GLY A 450 -16.91 -11.29 8.02
C GLY A 450 -15.47 -11.66 8.34
N MET A 451 -14.83 -10.79 9.13
CA MET A 451 -13.48 -11.02 9.65
C MET A 451 -13.51 -12.00 10.81
N PHE A 452 -12.48 -12.84 10.92
CA PHE A 452 -12.26 -13.71 12.07
C PHE A 452 -10.77 -13.75 12.42
N TRP A 453 -10.47 -13.96 13.71
CA TRP A 453 -9.12 -14.21 14.20
C TRP A 453 -9.06 -15.56 14.91
N VAL A 454 -8.00 -16.30 14.64
CA VAL A 454 -7.64 -17.53 15.33
C VAL A 454 -6.48 -17.22 16.27
N SER A 455 -6.58 -17.63 17.52
CA SER A 455 -5.48 -17.68 18.46
C SER A 455 -5.22 -19.13 18.90
N VAL A 456 -3.96 -19.52 18.98
CA VAL A 456 -3.55 -20.87 19.39
C VAL A 456 -2.59 -20.75 20.56
N HIS A 457 -3.01 -21.27 21.71
CA HIS A 457 -2.19 -21.36 22.91
C HIS A 457 -1.66 -22.78 23.06
N GLY A 458 -0.35 -22.93 23.27
CA GLY A 458 0.25 -24.22 23.56
C GLY A 458 1.67 -24.06 24.11
N PRO A 459 2.38 -25.15 24.40
CA PRO A 459 3.74 -25.07 24.92
C PRO A 459 4.77 -24.62 23.87
N ASN A 460 4.39 -24.51 22.59
CA ASN A 460 5.23 -23.95 21.54
C ASN A 460 4.37 -23.21 20.49
N THR A 461 5.02 -22.43 19.62
CA THR A 461 4.38 -21.89 18.42
C THR A 461 3.91 -22.98 17.47
N VAL A 462 2.83 -22.68 16.76
CA VAL A 462 2.41 -23.42 15.58
C VAL A 462 2.55 -22.51 14.36
N PHE A 463 2.91 -23.06 13.20
CA PHE A 463 2.78 -22.30 11.95
C PHE A 463 1.39 -22.49 11.38
N ILE A 464 0.75 -21.38 11.02
CA ILE A 464 -0.56 -21.35 10.40
C ILE A 464 -0.38 -20.83 8.97
N THR A 465 -0.70 -21.64 7.98
CA THR A 465 -0.60 -21.25 6.55
C THR A 465 -1.94 -21.47 5.86
N SER A 466 -2.38 -20.49 5.06
CA SER A 466 -3.63 -20.59 4.31
C SER A 466 -3.57 -21.72 3.28
N ILE A 467 -4.62 -22.53 3.18
CA ILE A 467 -4.82 -23.48 2.08
C ILE A 467 -5.69 -22.78 1.04
N MET A 468 -5.09 -22.35 -0.08
CA MET A 468 -5.86 -21.87 -1.21
C MET A 468 -6.47 -23.09 -1.92
N PRO A 469 -7.81 -23.19 -2.08
CA PRO A 469 -8.41 -24.26 -2.85
C PRO A 469 -7.80 -24.26 -4.26
N SER A 470 -7.38 -25.43 -4.75
CA SER A 470 -6.92 -25.53 -6.12
C SER A 470 -8.03 -25.06 -7.06
N THR A 471 -7.66 -24.30 -8.08
CA THR A 471 -8.58 -23.74 -9.09
C THR A 471 -9.45 -24.79 -9.77
N ALA A 472 -9.08 -26.08 -9.71
CA ALA A 472 -9.84 -27.20 -10.22
C ALA A 472 -11.23 -27.39 -9.56
N LEU A 473 -11.44 -26.93 -8.32
CA LEU A 473 -12.74 -27.01 -7.62
C LEU A 473 -13.66 -25.81 -7.89
N ARG A 474 -13.20 -24.76 -8.59
CA ARG A 474 -14.02 -23.57 -8.89
C ARG A 474 -14.97 -23.73 -10.08
N ASN A 475 -14.75 -24.72 -10.94
CA ASN A 475 -15.51 -24.89 -12.18
C ASN A 475 -16.56 -26.03 -12.12
N ALA A 476 -16.83 -26.61 -10.95
CA ALA A 476 -17.71 -27.77 -10.79
C ALA A 476 -18.99 -27.52 -9.98
N VAL A 477 -19.37 -26.25 -9.75
CA VAL A 477 -20.65 -25.87 -9.11
C VAL A 477 -21.39 -24.87 -9.97
#